data_AF-A0A944F0U0-F1
#
_entry.id   AF-A0A944F0U0-F1
#
_cell.length_a   1.000
_cell.length_b   1.000
_cell.length_c   1.000
_cell.angle_alpha   90.00
_cell.angle_beta   90.00
_cell.angle_gamma   90.00
#
_symmetry.space_group_name_H-M   'P 1'
#
loop_
_entity.id
_entity.type
_entity.pdbx_description
1 polymer ?
#
loop_
_entity_poly.entity_id
_entity_poly.type
_entity_poly.pdbx_seq_one_letter_code
_entity_poly.pdbx_strand_id
1 'polypeptide(L)' 'MSVVKEKKAKAKAEQAKGKAKAATGRSVGNESLEAEGRGEQVKGDARQAKEKMKDVFKHGTR' A
#
# COMPACT_ATOMS: atom_id res chain seq x y z
N MET A 1 19.69 14.39 1.33
CA MET A 1 18.39 14.76 0.74
C MET A 1 17.82 13.71 -0.24
N SER A 2 18.48 12.58 -0.51
CA SER A 2 18.08 11.66 -1.61
C SER A 2 17.14 10.51 -1.18
N VAL A 3 17.21 10.08 0.09
CA VAL A 3 16.47 8.92 0.61
C VAL A 3 14.93 9.13 0.62
N VAL A 4 14.46 10.37 0.73
CA VAL A 4 13.01 10.67 0.76
C VAL A 4 12.37 10.54 -0.62
N LYS A 5 13.12 10.85 -1.69
CA LYS A 5 12.62 10.78 -3.07
C LYS A 5 12.52 9.33 -3.54
N GLU A 6 13.52 8.51 -3.21
CA GLU A 6 13.50 7.06 -3.47
C GLU A 6 12.41 6.34 -2.68
N LYS A 7 12.22 6.64 -1.39
CA LYS A 7 11.15 6.02 -0.58
C LYS A 7 9.75 6.35 -1.12
N LYS A 8 9.51 7.60 -1.51
CA LYS A 8 8.23 8.00 -2.14
C LYS A 8 8.04 7.37 -3.52
N ALA A 9 9.11 7.27 -4.32
CA ALA A 9 9.06 6.59 -5.61
C ALA A 9 8.76 5.10 -5.46
N LYS A 10 9.40 4.42 -4.50
CA LYS A 10 9.15 3.00 -4.18
C LYS A 10 7.72 2.76 -3.75
N ALA A 11 7.18 3.58 -2.85
CA ALA A 11 5.80 3.44 -2.38
C ALA A 11 4.78 3.61 -3.52
N LYS A 12 4.99 4.59 -4.41
CA LYS A 12 4.16 4.77 -5.60
C LYS A 12 4.32 3.61 -6.59
N ALA A 13 5.54 3.11 -6.76
CA ALA A 13 5.82 1.98 -7.64
C ALA A 13 5.14 0.70 -7.15
N GLU A 14 5.18 0.40 -5.85
CA GLU A 14 4.48 -0.76 -5.27
C GLU A 14 2.96 -0.63 -5.40
N GLN A 15 2.39 0.55 -5.15
CA GLN A 15 0.96 0.78 -5.42
C GLN A 15 0.59 0.57 -6.88
N ALA A 16 1.40 1.08 -7.82
CA ALA A 16 1.17 0.89 -9.24
C ALA A 16 1.27 -0.59 -9.63
N LYS A 17 2.24 -1.32 -9.06
CA LYS A 17 2.45 -2.75 -9.29
C LYS A 17 1.31 -3.60 -8.73
N GLY A 18 0.80 -3.29 -7.53
CA GLY A 18 -0.35 -3.96 -6.93
C GLY A 18 -1.64 -3.72 -7.72
N LYS A 19 -1.89 -2.48 -8.17
CA LYS A 19 -3.02 -2.17 -9.07
C LYS A 19 -2.89 -2.88 -10.41
N ALA A 20 -1.69 -2.93 -10.99
CA ALA A 20 -1.44 -3.66 -12.22
C ALA A 20 -1.67 -5.16 -12.02
N LYS A 21 -1.19 -5.77 -10.94
CA LYS A 21 -1.47 -7.17 -10.60
C LYS A 21 -2.98 -7.44 -10.47
N ALA A 22 -3.72 -6.57 -9.79
CA ALA A 22 -5.17 -6.71 -9.64
C ALA A 22 -5.91 -6.60 -10.98
N ALA A 23 -5.54 -5.62 -11.80
CA ALA A 23 -6.13 -5.41 -13.12
C ALA A 23 -5.79 -6.56 -14.09
N THR A 24 -4.52 -6.99 -14.13
CA THR A 24 -4.08 -8.13 -14.94
C THR A 24 -4.74 -9.42 -14.46
N GLY A 25 -4.84 -9.65 -13.15
CA GLY A 25 -5.54 -10.79 -12.56
C GLY A 25 -7.01 -10.84 -12.97
N ARG A 26 -7.70 -9.70 -12.96
CA ARG A 26 -9.06 -9.58 -13.52
C ARG A 26 -9.13 -9.92 -14.99
N SER A 27 -8.25 -9.35 -15.79
CA SER A 27 -8.27 -9.48 -17.25
C SER A 27 -7.96 -10.90 -17.71
N VAL A 28 -7.11 -11.64 -16.99
CA VAL A 28 -6.72 -13.02 -17.34
C VAL A 28 -7.49 -14.08 -16.53
N GLY A 29 -8.46 -13.68 -15.70
CA GLY A 29 -9.25 -14.60 -14.88
C GLY A 29 -8.44 -15.34 -13.80
N ASN A 30 -7.35 -14.74 -13.31
CA ASN A 30 -6.50 -15.33 -12.28
C ASN A 30 -6.86 -14.72 -10.90
N GLU A 31 -7.72 -15.43 -10.17
CA GLU A 31 -8.22 -15.03 -8.85
C GLU A 31 -7.09 -14.84 -7.82
N SER A 32 -6.02 -15.63 -7.88
CA SER A 32 -4.86 -15.48 -6.98
C SER A 32 -4.15 -14.14 -7.18
N LEU A 33 -4.00 -13.70 -8.44
CA LEU A 33 -3.38 -12.41 -8.78
C LEU A 33 -4.26 -11.21 -8.38
N GLU A 34 -5.59 -11.33 -8.54
CA GLU A 34 -6.54 -10.33 -8.04
C GLU A 34 -6.54 -10.26 -6.50
N ALA A 35 -6.54 -11.42 -5.83
CA ALA A 35 -6.54 -11.52 -4.38
C ALA A 35 -5.23 -10.97 -3.77
N GLU A 36 -4.08 -11.26 -4.38
CA GLU A 36 -2.80 -10.66 -3.97
C GLU A 36 -2.84 -9.12 -4.07
N GLY A 37 -3.29 -8.59 -5.22
CA GLY A 37 -3.34 -7.14 -5.45
C GLY A 37 -4.29 -6.43 -4.49
N ARG A 38 -5.48 -6.99 -4.23
CA ARG A 38 -6.43 -6.45 -3.24
C ARG A 38 -5.92 -6.60 -1.81
N GLY A 39 -5.34 -7.75 -1.46
CA GLY A 39 -4.80 -8.01 -0.13
C GLY A 39 -3.69 -7.04 0.24
N GLU A 40 -2.82 -6.70 -0.72
CA GLU A 40 -1.76 -5.72 -0.53
C GLU A 40 -2.28 -4.28 -0.37
N GLN A 41 -3.34 -3.90 -1.09
CA GLN A 41 -4.03 -2.63 -0.87
C GLN A 41 -4.63 -2.53 0.53
N VAL A 42 -5.40 -3.53 0.95
CA VAL A 42 -6.06 -3.54 2.26
C VAL A 42 -5.02 -3.50 3.39
N LYS A 43 -3.93 -4.27 3.26
CA LYS A 43 -2.84 -4.29 4.23
C LYS A 43 -2.09 -2.95 4.29
N GLY A 44 -1.93 -2.28 3.14
CA GLY A 44 -1.34 -0.95 3.04
C GLY A 44 -2.19 0.13 3.72
N ASP A 45 -3.49 0.17 3.43
CA ASP A 45 -4.45 1.07 4.07
C ASP A 45 -4.54 0.81 5.58
N ALA A 46 -4.59 -0.45 6.00
CA ALA A 46 -4.60 -0.82 7.41
C ALA A 46 -3.32 -0.37 8.14
N ARG A 47 -2.14 -0.51 7.51
CA ARG A 47 -0.88 0.01 8.05
C ARG A 47 -0.91 1.53 8.19
N GLN A 48 -1.34 2.24 7.15
CA GLN A 48 -1.42 3.70 7.18
C GLN A 48 -2.39 4.19 8.26
N ALA A 49 -3.56 3.55 8.38
CA ALA A 49 -4.54 3.88 9.41
C ALA A 49 -3.99 3.61 10.81
N LYS A 50 -3.34 2.45 11.04
CA LYS A 50 -2.66 2.15 12.31
C LYS A 50 -1.57 3.16 12.63
N GLU A 51 -0.76 3.53 11.66
CA GLU A 51 0.34 4.46 11.85
C GLU A 51 -0.19 5.86 12.20
N LYS A 52 -1.19 6.36 11.46
CA LYS A 52 -1.88 7.61 11.79
C LYS A 52 -2.50 7.59 13.19
N MET A 53 -3.20 6.51 13.55
CA MET A 53 -3.82 6.37 14.87
C MET A 53 -2.76 6.39 15.97
N LYS A 54 -1.63 5.72 15.76
CA LYS A 54 -0.50 5.69 16.70
C LYS A 54 0.20 7.05 16.79
N ASP A 55 0.34 7.76 15.68
CA ASP A 55 0.96 9.10 15.63
C ASP A 55 0.11 10.14 16.37
N VAL A 56 -1.22 10.13 16.13
CA VAL A 56 -2.19 10.98 16.85
C VAL A 56 -2.18 10.68 18.35
N PHE A 57 -2.16 9.40 18.74
CA PHE A 57 -2.14 9.00 20.16
C PHE A 57 -0.83 9.41 20.87
N LYS A 58 0.29 9.34 20.15
CA LYS A 58 1.63 9.67 20.68
C LYS A 58 1.87 11.19 20.72
N HIS A 59 1.23 11.95 19.82
CA HIS A 59 1.33 13.41 19.79
C HIS A 59 0.35 14.09 20.76
N GLY A 60 -0.85 13.54 20.97
CA GLY A 60 -1.84 14.10 21.89
C GLY A 60 -1.60 13.81 23.38
N THR A 61 -0.62 12.98 23.73
CA THR A 61 -0.29 12.61 25.13
C THR A 61 0.97 13.33 25.64
N ARG A 62 1.35 14.49 25.06
CA ARG A 62 2.39 15.36 25.61
C ARG A 62 1.82 16.73 25.95
#